data_AF-A0A438CF53-F1
#
_entry.id   AF-A0A438CF53-F1
#
_cell.length_a   1.000
_cell.length_b   1.000
_cell.length_c   1.000
_cell.angle_alpha   90.00
_cell.angle_beta   90.00
_cell.angle_gamma   90.00
#
_symmetry.space_group_name_H-M   'P 1'
#
loop_
_entity.id
_entity.type
_entity.pdbx_description
1 polymer ?
#
loop_
_entity_poly.entity_id
_entity_poly.type
_entity_poly.pdbx_seq_one_letter_code
_entity_poly.pdbx_strand_id
1 'polypeptide(L)'
;MTNGRVAARRRRLPEIFKLLKARNFAILLDDKWERLNLFEVGIPDLNDPTKSKAVLTTRSEQVCNEMEVHKRIRVECLTPDEAFSLFCNKVGENVLNSHPDIKRLANIVVEECKGLPLALIIIGRSMASRKTITPQDPLQGHDGHFTPQTQRLKV
;
A
#
# COMPACT_ATOMS: atom_id res chain seq x y z
N MET A 1 2.72 -19.77 26.32
CA MET A 1 1.83 -20.79 25.71
C MET A 1 1.85 -20.74 24.17
N THR A 2 3.03 -20.83 23.50
CA THR A 2 3.17 -20.61 22.04
C THR A 2 3.55 -21.86 21.22
N ASN A 3 3.80 -23.01 21.86
CA ASN A 3 4.39 -24.18 21.21
C ASN A 3 3.49 -24.91 20.19
N GLY A 4 2.17 -24.99 20.41
CA GLY A 4 1.29 -25.80 19.56
C GLY A 4 1.15 -25.28 18.11
N ARG A 5 1.00 -23.97 17.93
CA ARG A 5 0.83 -23.36 16.59
C ARG A 5 2.13 -23.33 15.79
N VAL A 6 3.26 -23.11 16.46
CA VAL A 6 4.59 -23.09 15.82
C VAL A 6 4.99 -24.51 15.40
N ALA A 7 4.74 -25.51 16.24
CA ALA A 7 4.98 -26.91 15.89
C ALA A 7 4.12 -27.38 14.70
N ALA A 8 2.84 -27.01 14.67
CA ALA A 8 1.94 -27.32 13.55
C ALA A 8 2.39 -26.66 12.23
N ARG A 9 2.90 -25.42 12.28
CA ARG A 9 3.47 -24.72 11.11
C ARG A 9 4.72 -25.43 10.59
N ARG A 10 5.65 -25.83 11.48
CA ARG A 10 6.88 -26.53 11.10
C ARG A 10 6.62 -27.87 10.40
N ARG A 11 5.57 -28.60 10.77
CA ARG A 11 5.19 -29.87 10.14
C ARG A 11 4.87 -29.73 8.64
N ARG A 12 4.44 -28.55 8.18
CA ARG A 12 4.07 -28.31 6.78
C ARG A 12 5.23 -27.86 5.91
N LEU A 13 6.35 -27.42 6.50
CA LEU A 13 7.51 -26.91 5.75
C LEU A 13 8.07 -27.94 4.75
N PRO A 14 8.21 -29.24 5.08
CA PRO A 14 8.71 -30.23 4.12
C PRO A 14 7.77 -30.42 2.92
N GLU A 15 6.46 -30.36 3.15
CA GLU A 15 5.46 -30.48 2.09
C GLU A 15 5.48 -29.25 1.17
N ILE A 16 5.56 -28.05 1.74
CA ILE A 16 5.71 -26.79 1.01
C ILE A 16 6.98 -26.83 0.16
N PHE A 17 8.12 -27.21 0.76
CA PHE A 17 9.39 -27.31 0.06
C PHE A 17 9.33 -28.29 -1.10
N LYS A 18 8.76 -29.50 -0.88
CA LYS A 18 8.59 -30.51 -1.93
C LYS A 18 7.71 -30.00 -3.07
N LEU A 19 6.62 -29.30 -2.75
CA LEU A 19 5.68 -28.76 -3.73
C LEU A 19 6.34 -27.64 -4.56
N LEU A 20 7.02 -26.70 -3.91
CA LEU A 20 7.70 -25.59 -4.57
C LEU A 20 8.92 -26.05 -5.38
N LYS A 21 9.63 -27.09 -4.96
CA LYS A 21 10.75 -27.65 -5.72
C LYS A 21 10.31 -28.34 -7.02
N ALA A 22 9.07 -28.84 -7.06
CA ALA A 22 8.52 -29.56 -8.21
C ALA A 22 7.85 -28.65 -9.26
N ARG A 23 7.71 -27.34 -9.00
CA ARG A 23 6.98 -26.40 -9.85
C ARG A 23 7.71 -25.07 -9.99
N ASN A 24 7.46 -24.37 -11.09
CA ASN A 24 7.85 -22.97 -11.21
C ASN A 24 6.87 -22.11 -10.41
N PHE A 25 7.38 -21.13 -9.67
CA PHE A 25 6.55 -20.26 -8.82
C PHE A 25 7.05 -18.82 -8.79
N ALA A 26 6.14 -17.91 -8.46
CA ALA A 26 6.45 -16.55 -8.05
C ALA A 26 5.88 -16.32 -6.65
N ILE A 27 6.68 -15.80 -5.72
CA ILE A 27 6.26 -15.46 -4.36
C ILE A 27 6.52 -13.98 -4.10
N LEU A 28 5.53 -13.29 -3.52
CA LEU A 28 5.64 -11.93 -3.03
C LEU A 28 5.74 -11.95 -1.50
N LEU A 29 6.87 -11.49 -0.98
CA LEU A 29 7.14 -11.34 0.45
C LEU A 29 6.91 -9.88 0.84
N ASP A 30 5.68 -9.60 1.26
CA ASP A 30 5.26 -8.23 1.53
C ASP A 30 5.73 -7.72 2.90
N ASP A 31 6.21 -6.48 2.93
CA ASP A 31 6.62 -5.70 4.11
C ASP A 31 7.60 -6.43 5.05
N LYS A 32 8.83 -6.64 4.57
CA LYS A 32 9.90 -7.26 5.37
C LYS A 32 10.67 -6.21 6.18
N TRP A 33 10.87 -6.53 7.46
CA TRP A 33 11.55 -5.69 8.44
C TRP A 33 12.91 -6.25 8.85
N GLU A 34 13.14 -7.54 8.63
CA GLU A 34 14.35 -8.28 9.01
C GLU A 34 14.69 -9.30 7.94
N ARG A 35 15.95 -9.79 7.93
CA ARG A 35 16.40 -10.89 7.08
C ARG A 35 15.51 -12.12 7.27
N LEU A 36 15.11 -12.73 6.15
CA LEU A 36 14.34 -13.97 6.12
C LEU A 36 15.15 -15.07 5.45
N ASN A 37 15.39 -16.16 6.18
CA ASN A 37 15.92 -17.38 5.57
C ASN A 37 14.80 -18.10 4.82
N LEU A 38 14.86 -18.06 3.48
CA LEU A 38 13.86 -18.68 2.60
C LEU A 38 13.73 -20.20 2.86
N PHE A 39 14.83 -20.88 3.16
CA PHE A 39 14.82 -22.32 3.44
C PHE A 39 14.04 -22.64 4.72
N GLU A 40 14.18 -21.83 5.77
CA GLU A 40 13.47 -22.03 7.05
C GLU A 40 11.95 -21.86 6.93
N VAL A 41 11.49 -21.17 5.88
CA VAL A 41 10.06 -21.04 5.55
C VAL A 41 9.61 -21.98 4.43
N GLY A 42 10.47 -22.94 4.06
CA GLY A 42 10.14 -24.00 3.09
C GLY A 42 10.23 -23.54 1.63
N ILE A 43 10.84 -22.39 1.35
CA ILE A 43 11.08 -21.91 -0.01
C ILE A 43 12.43 -22.48 -0.48
N PRO A 44 12.46 -23.23 -1.59
CA PRO A 44 13.69 -23.77 -2.14
C PRO A 44 14.59 -22.66 -2.70
N ASP A 45 15.85 -22.99 -2.91
CA ASP A 45 16.83 -22.07 -3.45
C ASP A 45 16.43 -21.56 -4.85
N LEU A 46 16.74 -20.30 -5.13
CA LEU A 46 16.31 -19.55 -6.31
C LEU A 46 17.43 -19.36 -7.35
N ASN A 47 18.46 -20.20 -7.30
CA ASN A 47 19.66 -20.11 -8.16
C ASN A 47 19.38 -20.19 -9.67
N ASP A 48 18.23 -20.73 -10.08
CA ASP A 48 17.81 -20.74 -11.49
C ASP A 48 16.79 -19.62 -11.76
N PRO A 49 17.23 -18.47 -12.33
CA PRO A 49 16.37 -17.32 -12.57
C PRO A 49 15.29 -17.57 -13.64
N THR A 50 15.37 -18.69 -14.37
CA THR A 50 14.39 -19.07 -15.40
C THR A 50 13.18 -19.82 -14.85
N LYS A 51 13.28 -20.35 -13.62
CA LYS A 51 12.22 -21.17 -13.00
C LYS A 51 11.36 -20.41 -12.03
N SER A 52 11.96 -19.94 -10.93
CA SER A 52 11.22 -19.43 -9.79
C SER A 52 11.74 -18.07 -9.34
N LYS A 53 10.84 -17.22 -8.87
CA LYS A 53 11.15 -15.83 -8.48
C LYS A 53 10.57 -15.51 -7.12
N ALA A 54 11.33 -14.80 -6.31
CA ALA A 54 10.83 -14.12 -5.12
C ALA A 54 10.98 -12.61 -5.33
N VAL A 55 9.91 -11.89 -5.02
CA VAL A 55 9.92 -10.44 -4.91
C VAL A 55 9.65 -10.12 -3.46
N LEU A 56 10.45 -9.23 -2.87
CA LEU A 56 10.19 -8.72 -1.53
C LEU A 56 9.91 -7.23 -1.62
N THR A 57 8.98 -6.77 -0.79
CA THR A 57 8.77 -5.34 -0.55
C THR A 57 9.29 -5.03 0.84
N THR A 58 10.00 -3.92 0.98
CA THR A 58 10.52 -3.45 2.26
C THR A 58 10.65 -1.93 2.21
N ARG A 59 10.58 -1.30 3.38
CA ARG A 59 10.87 0.12 3.58
C ARG A 59 12.33 0.36 3.95
N SER A 60 13.13 -0.71 4.10
CA SER A 60 14.52 -0.65 4.55
C SER A 60 15.48 -1.13 3.46
N GLU A 61 16.34 -0.23 3.01
CA GLU A 61 17.44 -0.59 2.10
C GLU A 61 18.42 -1.58 2.75
N GLN A 62 18.56 -1.54 4.08
CA GLN A 62 19.37 -2.50 4.82
C GLN A 62 18.82 -3.92 4.68
N VAL A 63 17.51 -4.11 4.77
CA VAL A 63 16.88 -5.43 4.57
C VAL A 63 17.14 -5.94 3.14
N CYS A 64 17.11 -5.07 2.13
CA CYS A 64 17.51 -5.44 0.76
C CYS A 64 18.97 -5.92 0.68
N ASN A 65 19.89 -5.30 1.44
CA ASN A 65 21.28 -5.72 1.52
C ASN A 65 21.42 -7.10 2.18
N GLU A 66 20.79 -7.28 3.34
CA GLU A 66 20.85 -8.51 4.12
C GLU A 66 20.21 -9.71 3.41
N MET A 67 19.21 -9.45 2.56
CA MET A 67 18.56 -10.45 1.71
C MET A 67 19.33 -10.79 0.43
N GLU A 68 20.46 -10.12 0.17
CA GLU A 68 21.34 -10.39 -0.97
C GLU A 68 20.60 -10.38 -2.32
N VAL A 69 19.64 -9.47 -2.49
CA VAL A 69 18.74 -9.44 -3.65
C VAL A 69 19.47 -9.22 -4.98
N HIS A 70 19.09 -9.97 -6.02
CA HIS A 70 19.68 -9.86 -7.36
C HIS A 70 19.35 -8.53 -8.07
N LYS A 71 18.14 -8.01 -7.88
CA LYS A 71 17.67 -6.76 -8.49
C LYS A 71 16.97 -5.91 -7.46
N ARG A 72 17.33 -4.64 -7.41
CA ARG A 72 16.67 -3.62 -6.59
C ARG A 72 15.82 -2.73 -7.46
N ILE A 73 14.61 -2.45 -7.00
CA ILE A 73 13.70 -1.49 -7.62
C ILE A 73 13.31 -0.54 -6.51
N ARG A 74 13.74 0.71 -6.63
CA ARG A 74 13.30 1.78 -5.74
C ARG A 74 12.03 2.36 -6.32
N VAL A 75 10.94 2.29 -5.55
CA VAL A 75 9.66 2.90 -5.92
C VAL A 75 9.71 4.35 -5.46
N GLU A 76 9.85 5.27 -6.41
CA GLU A 76 9.85 6.70 -6.12
C GLU A 76 8.44 7.21 -5.83
N CYS A 77 8.35 8.36 -5.17
CA CYS A 77 7.11 9.12 -5.07
C CYS A 77 6.72 9.66 -6.46
N LEU A 78 5.44 10.00 -6.63
CA LEU A 78 4.95 10.61 -7.86
C LEU A 78 5.62 11.95 -8.11
N THR A 79 5.85 12.27 -9.38
CA THR A 79 6.23 13.63 -9.78
C THR A 79 5.11 14.63 -9.44
N PRO A 80 5.41 15.93 -9.32
CA PRO A 80 4.38 16.95 -9.05
C PRO A 80 3.19 16.89 -10.01
N ASP A 81 3.45 16.69 -11.31
CA ASP A 81 2.40 16.62 -12.34
C ASP A 81 1.54 15.35 -12.20
N GLU A 82 2.16 14.19 -11.96
CA GLU A 82 1.44 12.94 -11.71
C GLU A 82 0.63 13.02 -10.41
N ALA A 83 1.20 13.62 -9.36
CA ALA A 83 0.55 13.82 -8.07
C ALA A 83 -0.67 14.73 -8.20
N PHE A 84 -0.53 15.84 -8.90
CA PHE A 84 -1.63 16.78 -9.16
C PHE A 84 -2.73 16.14 -10.01
N SER A 85 -2.35 15.42 -11.07
CA SER A 85 -3.28 14.69 -11.93
C SER A 85 -4.05 13.62 -11.16
N LEU A 86 -3.35 12.80 -10.36
CA LEU A 86 -3.97 11.79 -9.49
C LEU A 86 -4.93 12.45 -8.51
N PHE A 87 -4.53 13.54 -7.85
CA PHE A 87 -5.37 14.23 -6.89
C PHE A 87 -6.65 14.77 -7.52
N CYS A 88 -6.52 15.48 -8.64
CA CYS A 88 -7.67 16.02 -9.37
C CYS A 88 -8.64 14.92 -9.79
N ASN A 89 -8.11 13.78 -10.25
CA ASN A 89 -8.92 12.60 -10.57
C ASN A 89 -9.72 12.07 -9.36
N LYS A 90 -9.16 12.14 -8.15
CA LYS A 90 -9.84 11.66 -6.93
C LYS A 90 -10.82 12.67 -6.34
N VAL A 91 -10.61 13.97 -6.54
CA VAL A 91 -11.54 15.04 -6.12
C VAL A 91 -12.73 15.14 -7.08
N GLY A 92 -12.48 15.06 -8.40
CA GLY A 92 -13.49 15.21 -9.44
C GLY A 92 -13.69 16.67 -9.88
N GLU A 93 -13.98 16.86 -11.17
CA GLU A 93 -14.07 18.19 -11.79
C GLU A 93 -15.18 19.07 -11.20
N ASN A 94 -16.33 18.48 -10.85
CA ASN A 94 -17.46 19.22 -10.26
C ASN A 94 -17.06 19.94 -8.97
N VAL A 95 -16.29 19.28 -8.10
CA VAL A 95 -15.81 19.87 -6.85
C VAL A 95 -14.70 20.89 -7.12
N LEU A 96 -13.75 20.56 -7.99
CA LEU A 96 -12.66 21.48 -8.35
C LEU A 96 -13.17 22.79 -8.99
N ASN A 97 -14.28 22.74 -9.72
CA ASN A 97 -14.89 23.89 -10.36
C ASN A 97 -15.99 24.56 -9.52
N SER A 98 -16.28 24.06 -8.31
CA SER A 98 -17.34 24.62 -7.47
C SER A 98 -16.99 25.97 -6.83
N HIS A 99 -15.70 26.30 -6.70
CA HIS A 99 -15.24 27.60 -6.19
C HIS A 99 -13.80 27.90 -6.69
N PRO A 100 -13.45 29.15 -7.04
CA PRO A 100 -12.12 29.51 -7.53
C PRO A 100 -10.99 29.15 -6.56
N ASP A 101 -11.23 29.27 -5.25
CA ASP A 101 -10.22 28.92 -4.23
C ASP A 101 -9.92 27.43 -4.12
N ILE A 102 -10.83 26.54 -4.56
CA ILE A 102 -10.62 25.09 -4.42
C ILE A 102 -9.44 24.62 -5.25
N LYS A 103 -9.24 25.18 -6.46
CA LYS A 103 -8.07 24.86 -7.28
C LYS A 103 -6.77 25.30 -6.61
N ARG A 104 -6.76 26.50 -6.00
CA ARG A 104 -5.60 26.99 -5.25
C ARG A 104 -5.29 26.08 -4.06
N LEU A 105 -6.30 25.70 -3.28
CA LEU A 105 -6.14 24.80 -2.13
C LEU A 105 -5.72 23.39 -2.54
N ALA A 106 -6.19 22.90 -3.70
CA ALA A 106 -5.78 21.61 -4.25
C ALA A 106 -4.27 21.56 -4.52
N ASN A 107 -3.67 22.63 -5.05
CA ASN A 107 -2.22 22.72 -5.24
C ASN A 107 -1.47 22.58 -3.91
N ILE A 108 -1.88 23.33 -2.89
CA ILE A 108 -1.26 23.30 -1.56
C ILE A 108 -1.35 21.88 -0.97
N VAL A 109 -2.51 21.23 -1.07
CA VAL A 109 -2.68 19.85 -0.59
C VAL A 109 -1.75 18.88 -1.31
N VAL A 110 -1.61 19.00 -2.63
CA VAL A 110 -0.73 18.13 -3.43
C VAL A 110 0.74 18.32 -3.03
N GLU A 111 1.18 19.56 -2.81
CA GLU A 111 2.52 19.88 -2.31
C GLU A 111 2.78 19.23 -0.94
N GLU A 112 1.83 19.35 -0.01
CA GLU A 112 1.93 18.74 1.33
C GLU A 112 1.91 17.21 1.31
N CYS A 113 1.28 16.60 0.29
CA CYS A 113 1.28 15.15 0.11
C CYS A 113 2.61 14.58 -0.39
N LYS A 114 3.53 15.43 -0.86
CA LYS A 114 4.90 15.06 -1.27
C LYS A 114 4.95 13.88 -2.25
N GLY A 115 3.98 13.81 -3.17
CA GLY A 115 3.90 12.75 -4.18
C GLY A 115 3.50 11.37 -3.65
N LEU A 116 3.08 11.22 -2.39
CA LEU A 116 2.62 9.93 -1.84
C LEU A 116 1.24 9.57 -2.38
N PRO A 117 1.09 8.49 -3.20
CA PRO A 117 -0.19 8.15 -3.83
C PRO A 117 -1.29 7.90 -2.81
N LEU A 118 -0.96 7.25 -1.68
CA LEU A 118 -1.95 6.92 -0.65
C LEU A 118 -2.53 8.18 0.01
N ALA A 119 -1.70 9.18 0.31
CA ALA A 119 -2.14 10.44 0.91
C ALA A 119 -3.06 11.21 -0.06
N LEU A 120 -2.64 11.35 -1.32
CA LEU A 120 -3.40 12.01 -2.38
C LEU A 120 -4.78 11.38 -2.58
N ILE A 121 -4.84 10.03 -2.61
CA ILE A 121 -6.10 9.30 -2.79
C ILE A 121 -7.04 9.50 -1.60
N ILE A 122 -6.54 9.40 -0.37
CA ILE A 122 -7.36 9.54 0.84
C ILE A 122 -7.93 10.96 0.92
N ILE A 123 -7.09 11.98 0.75
CA ILE A 123 -7.52 13.38 0.87
C ILE A 123 -8.44 13.76 -0.30
N GLY A 124 -8.08 13.39 -1.52
CA GLY A 124 -8.89 13.68 -2.70
C GLY A 124 -10.30 13.08 -2.61
N ARG A 125 -10.42 11.82 -2.19
CA ARG A 125 -11.72 11.16 -1.95
C ARG A 125 -12.49 11.81 -0.80
N SER A 126 -11.80 12.25 0.25
CA SER A 126 -12.41 12.95 1.38
C SER A 126 -12.97 14.31 0.98
N MET A 127 -12.35 14.99 0.01
CA MET A 127 -12.88 16.24 -0.56
C MET A 127 -14.07 15.98 -1.47
N ALA A 128 -14.03 14.93 -2.30
CA ALA A 128 -15.13 14.57 -3.20
C ALA A 128 -16.44 14.25 -2.47
N SER A 129 -16.35 13.76 -1.24
CA SER A 129 -17.50 13.31 -0.43
C SER A 129 -18.14 14.43 0.40
N ARG A 130 -17.56 15.63 0.44
CA ARG A 130 -18.20 16.79 1.08
C ARG A 130 -19.14 17.46 0.09
N LYS A 131 -20.45 17.31 0.34
CA LYS A 131 -21.44 18.20 -0.27
C LYS A 131 -21.21 19.60 0.30
N THR A 132 -21.33 20.60 -0.57
CA THR A 132 -21.30 22.01 -0.18
C THR A 132 -22.23 22.20 1.02
N ILE A 133 -21.69 22.72 2.12
CA ILE A 133 -22.52 23.28 3.18
C ILE A 133 -23.17 24.48 2.52
N THR A 134 -24.42 24.33 2.10
CA THR A 134 -25.27 25.47 1.82
C THR A 134 -25.35 26.28 3.11
N PRO A 135 -25.32 27.63 3.07
CA PRO A 135 -25.72 28.42 4.23
C PRO A 135 -27.21 28.14 4.44
N GLN A 136 -27.53 27.05 5.14
CA GLN A 136 -28.85 26.82 5.69
C GLN A 136 -28.85 27.38 7.10
N ASP A 137 -29.93 28.08 7.35
CA ASP A 137 -30.30 28.84 8.52
C ASP A 137 -29.86 28.22 9.86
N PRO A 138 -29.62 29.06 10.89
CA PRO A 138 -29.23 28.57 12.19
C PRO A 138 -30.36 27.70 12.76
N LEU A 139 -29.96 26.62 13.45
CA LEU A 139 -30.75 25.70 14.26
C LEU A 139 -31.28 24.45 13.53
N GLN A 140 -30.51 23.36 13.59
CA GLN A 140 -30.94 22.14 14.28
C GLN A 140 -29.77 21.15 14.41
N GLY A 141 -29.49 20.76 15.66
CA GLY A 141 -28.48 19.76 15.99
C GLY A 141 -28.92 18.37 15.54
N HIS A 142 -27.97 17.60 15.03
CA HIS A 142 -28.10 16.16 14.94
C HIS A 142 -26.77 15.52 15.28
N ASP A 143 -26.75 14.85 16.43
CA ASP A 143 -25.68 14.01 16.92
C ASP A 143 -25.54 12.79 15.99
N GLY A 144 -24.48 12.79 15.17
CA GLY A 144 -24.25 11.79 14.13
C GLY A 144 -23.00 10.97 14.43
N HIS A 145 -23.17 9.91 15.20
CA HIS A 145 -22.21 8.85 15.50
C HIS A 145 -21.31 8.46 14.32
N PHE A 146 -19.99 8.69 14.45
CA PHE A 146 -18.98 8.37 13.45
C PHE A 146 -18.61 6.87 13.55
N THR A 147 -19.03 6.06 12.58
CA THR A 147 -18.53 4.69 12.42
C THR A 147 -17.53 4.66 11.27
N PRO A 148 -16.22 4.42 11.52
CA PRO A 148 -15.25 4.29 10.46
C PRO A 148 -15.44 2.92 9.79
N GLN A 149 -16.00 2.89 8.59
CA GLN A 149 -15.90 1.70 7.75
C GLN A 149 -14.50 1.62 7.18
N THR A 150 -13.70 0.70 7.73
CA THR A 150 -12.41 0.28 7.21
C THR A 150 -12.59 -0.34 5.82
N GLN A 151 -12.41 0.45 4.76
CA GLN A 151 -12.13 -0.13 3.44
C GLN A 151 -10.64 -0.42 3.34
N ARG A 152 -10.33 -1.69 3.58
CA ARG A 152 -9.04 -2.33 3.35
C ARG A 152 -8.71 -2.21 1.87
N LEU A 153 -7.75 -1.35 1.51
CA LEU A 153 -7.02 -1.47 0.26
C LEU A 153 -6.34 -2.85 0.27
N LYS A 154 -6.80 -3.75 -0.61
CA LYS A 154 -6.06 -4.93 -0.98
C LYS A 154 -5.21 -4.55 -2.18
N VAL A 155 -3.89 -4.64 -2.01
CA VAL A 155 -2.93 -4.72 -3.11
C VAL A 155 -2.94 -6.15 -3.63
#